data_AF-X6FMW8-F1
#
_entry.id   AF-X6FMW8-F1
#
_cell.length_a   1.000
_cell.length_b   1.000
_cell.length_c   1.000
_cell.angle_alpha   90.00
_cell.angle_beta   90.00
_cell.angle_gamma   90.00
#
_symmetry.space_group_name_H-M   'P 1'
#
loop_
_entity.id
_entity.type
_entity.pdbx_description
1 polymer ?
#
loop_
_entity_poly.entity_id
_entity_poly.type
_entity_poly.pdbx_seq_one_letter_code
_entity_poly.pdbx_strand_id
1 'polypeptide(L)'
;MSALIFAAAALACLPALKVIMAQALDIRAPQRLSLLPASRQAFNYLLTNPQALSAAVTVGLAFAVIQITNLLLPGFVIRFLGGDSSLFGLLEMAAAIAGMVALAVVGLPSIAERLQGLTPLILAAAGISLVLFSLMSNPTIAVLLYCVAGMLWNVSRAAANGHLLWGIRA
;
A
#
# COMPACT_ATOMS: atom_id res chain seq x y z
N MET A 1 -19.96 18.20 2.70
CA MET A 1 -19.05 19.32 3.03
C MET A 1 -17.59 18.85 3.17
N SER A 2 -17.33 17.72 3.82
CA SER A 2 -15.98 17.17 4.05
C SER A 2 -15.20 16.79 2.77
N ALA A 3 -15.88 16.26 1.74
CA ALA A 3 -15.23 15.86 0.48
C ALA A 3 -14.61 17.02 -0.31
N LEU A 4 -15.22 18.21 -0.28
CA LEU A 4 -14.69 19.40 -0.95
C LEU A 4 -13.43 19.93 -0.27
N ILE A 5 -13.31 19.76 1.05
CA ILE A 5 -12.14 20.17 1.82
C ILE A 5 -10.96 19.24 1.51
N PHE A 6 -11.19 17.92 1.42
CA PHE A 6 -10.15 16.97 1.01
C PHE A 6 -9.72 17.17 -0.44
N ALA A 7 -10.66 17.49 -1.35
CA ALA A 7 -10.34 17.82 -2.73
C ALA A 7 -9.47 19.10 -2.83
N ALA A 8 -9.79 20.13 -2.05
CA ALA A 8 -9.01 21.37 -1.99
C ALA A 8 -7.61 21.13 -1.40
N ALA A 9 -7.49 20.29 -0.37
CA ALA A 9 -6.20 19.89 0.20
C ALA A 9 -5.34 19.08 -0.80
N ALA A 10 -5.95 18.17 -1.57
CA ALA A 10 -5.26 17.43 -2.62
C ALA A 10 -4.77 18.35 -3.77
N LEU A 11 -5.59 19.34 -4.17
CA LEU A 11 -5.21 20.38 -5.14
C LEU A 11 -4.03 21.22 -4.65
N ALA A 12 -3.95 21.52 -3.35
CA ALA A 12 -2.84 22.25 -2.76
C ALA A 12 -1.51 21.47 -2.78
N CYS A 13 -1.55 20.14 -2.89
CA CYS A 13 -0.34 19.29 -3.02
C CYS A 13 0.20 19.18 -4.45
N LEU A 14 -0.57 19.55 -5.48
CA LEU A 14 -0.14 19.51 -6.89
C LEU A 14 1.16 20.28 -7.20
N PRO A 15 1.40 21.50 -6.67
CA PRO A 15 2.67 22.19 -6.90
C PRO A 15 3.88 21.45 -6.31
N ALA A 16 3.74 20.80 -5.16
CA ALA A 16 4.80 19.96 -4.58
C ALA A 16 5.09 18.73 -5.46
N LEU A 17 4.05 18.15 -6.06
CA LEU A 17 4.17 17.01 -6.98
C LEU A 17 4.91 17.37 -8.27
N LYS A 18 4.72 18.60 -8.80
CA LYS A 18 5.46 19.10 -9.98
C LYS A 18 6.97 19.20 -9.73
N VAL A 19 7.38 19.62 -8.54
CA VAL A 19 8.80 19.74 -8.18
C VAL A 19 9.46 18.35 -8.10
N ILE A 20 8.75 17.37 -7.54
CA ILE A 20 9.23 15.97 -7.46
C ILE A 20 9.29 15.33 -8.85
N MET A 21 8.29 15.54 -9.71
CA MET A 21 8.30 15.03 -11.09
C MET A 21 9.39 15.67 -11.95
N ALA A 22 9.69 16.96 -11.74
CA ALA A 22 10.78 17.64 -12.44
C ALA A 22 12.16 17.04 -12.10
N GLN A 23 12.35 16.58 -10.87
CA GLN A 23 13.57 15.87 -10.46
C GLN A 23 13.63 14.42 -10.97
N ALA A 24 12.49 13.76 -11.16
CA ALA A 24 12.42 12.39 -11.67
C ALA A 24 12.64 12.29 -13.20
N LEU A 25 12.36 13.37 -13.95
CA LEU A 25 12.48 13.39 -15.41
C LEU A 25 13.92 13.40 -15.94
N ASP A 26 14.92 13.60 -15.07
CA ASP A 26 16.34 13.62 -15.45
C ASP A 26 16.98 12.21 -15.46
N ILE A 27 16.21 11.17 -15.15
CA ILE A 27 16.65 9.78 -15.31
C ILE A 27 16.48 9.40 -16.79
N ARG A 28 17.50 9.71 -17.60
CA ARG A 28 17.62 9.18 -18.97
C ARG A 28 17.51 7.66 -18.95
N ALA A 29 16.38 7.13 -19.42
CA ALA A 29 16.24 5.70 -19.70
C ALA A 29 17.12 5.32 -20.91
N PRO A 30 18.18 4.52 -20.75
CA PRO A 30 18.86 3.95 -21.89
C PRO A 30 18.10 2.69 -22.33
N GLN A 31 17.91 2.58 -23.64
CA GLN A 31 17.47 1.39 -24.38
C GLN A 31 15.99 1.02 -24.34
N ARG A 32 15.37 1.12 -25.53
CA ARG A 32 14.15 0.39 -25.90
C ARG A 32 14.45 -1.11 -25.93
N LEU A 33 14.45 -1.76 -24.78
CA LEU A 33 14.41 -3.22 -24.70
C LEU A 33 13.03 -3.71 -25.15
N SER A 34 12.99 -4.69 -26.03
CA SER A 34 11.75 -5.36 -26.41
C SER A 34 11.15 -6.06 -25.17
N LEU A 35 9.84 -5.86 -24.95
CA LEU A 35 9.16 -6.22 -23.69
C LEU A 35 9.25 -7.71 -23.33
N LEU A 36 9.21 -8.59 -24.33
CA LEU A 36 9.23 -10.05 -24.15
C LEU A 36 10.57 -10.59 -23.63
N PRO A 37 11.73 -10.33 -24.28
CA PRO A 37 13.02 -10.79 -23.75
C PRO A 37 13.38 -10.11 -22.43
N ALA A 38 13.01 -8.84 -22.23
CA ALA A 38 13.17 -8.16 -20.95
C ALA A 38 12.37 -8.85 -19.82
N SER A 39 11.11 -9.23 -20.09
CA SER A 39 10.29 -9.95 -19.11
C SER A 39 10.85 -11.33 -18.79
N ARG A 40 11.36 -12.05 -19.80
CA ARG A 40 12.01 -13.36 -19.61
C ARG A 40 13.28 -13.23 -18.77
N GLN A 41 14.08 -12.19 -19.02
CA GLN A 41 15.30 -11.92 -18.27
C GLN A 41 14.98 -11.53 -16.81
N ALA A 42 13.97 -10.70 -16.58
CA ALA A 42 13.49 -10.36 -15.24
C ALA A 42 12.95 -11.59 -14.48
N PHE A 43 12.20 -12.47 -15.15
CA PHE A 43 11.70 -13.71 -14.55
C PHE A 43 12.83 -14.66 -14.14
N ASN A 44 13.81 -14.88 -15.03
CA ASN A 44 14.99 -15.67 -14.71
C ASN A 44 15.83 -15.04 -13.59
N TYR A 45 15.90 -13.71 -13.53
CA TYR A 45 16.57 -13.00 -12.45
C TYR A 45 15.88 -13.25 -11.10
N LEU A 46 14.54 -13.20 -11.05
CA LEU A 46 13.80 -13.52 -9.84
C LEU A 46 14.04 -14.96 -9.39
N LEU A 47 13.99 -15.93 -10.32
CA LEU A 47 14.24 -17.34 -9.99
C LEU A 47 15.67 -17.60 -9.46
N THR A 48 16.66 -16.86 -9.98
CA THR A 48 18.06 -17.01 -9.55
C THR A 48 18.34 -16.30 -8.22
N ASN A 49 17.56 -15.26 -7.87
CA ASN A 49 17.76 -14.45 -6.67
C ASN A 49 16.63 -14.68 -5.65
N PRO A 50 16.81 -15.56 -4.65
CA PRO A 50 15.74 -15.93 -3.72
C PRO A 50 15.20 -14.74 -2.90
N GLN A 51 16.06 -13.77 -2.59
CA GLN A 51 15.66 -12.54 -1.91
C GLN A 51 14.73 -11.69 -2.79
N ALA A 52 15.06 -11.49 -4.07
CA ALA A 52 14.24 -10.74 -5.01
C ALA A 52 12.90 -11.46 -5.28
N LEU A 53 12.90 -12.80 -5.38
CA LEU A 53 11.69 -13.60 -5.50
C LEU A 53 10.77 -13.44 -4.29
N SER A 54 11.32 -13.55 -3.07
CA SER A 54 10.56 -13.38 -1.84
C SER A 54 9.92 -11.99 -1.75
N ALA A 55 10.65 -10.94 -2.13
CA ALA A 55 10.12 -9.58 -2.19
C ALA A 55 9.00 -9.45 -3.22
N ALA A 56 9.17 -10.00 -4.43
CA ALA A 56 8.16 -9.97 -5.49
C ALA A 56 6.88 -10.72 -5.09
N VAL A 57 7.01 -11.91 -4.49
CA VAL A 57 5.87 -12.70 -3.98
C VAL A 57 5.17 -11.95 -2.85
N THR A 58 5.94 -11.38 -1.92
CA THR A 58 5.40 -10.59 -0.81
C THR A 58 4.59 -9.40 -1.32
N VAL A 59 5.13 -8.63 -2.28
CA VAL A 59 4.42 -7.51 -2.92
C VAL A 59 3.18 -7.99 -3.66
N GLY A 60 3.28 -9.07 -4.44
CA GLY A 60 2.16 -9.62 -5.20
C GLY A 60 1.02 -10.11 -4.30
N LEU A 61 1.34 -10.86 -3.26
CA LEU A 61 0.38 -11.33 -2.26
C LEU A 61 -0.30 -10.16 -1.56
N ALA A 62 0.51 -9.18 -1.18
CA ALA A 62 0.04 -7.96 -0.56
C ALA A 62 -1.01 -7.29 -1.48
N PHE A 63 -0.67 -7.02 -2.75
CA PHE A 63 -1.58 -6.39 -3.71
C PHE A 63 -2.86 -7.20 -3.92
N ALA A 64 -2.76 -8.54 -4.00
CA ALA A 64 -3.91 -9.41 -4.14
C ALA A 64 -4.89 -9.28 -2.96
N VAL A 65 -4.38 -9.24 -1.73
CA VAL A 65 -5.20 -9.10 -0.51
C VAL A 65 -6.01 -7.80 -0.53
N ILE A 66 -5.41 -6.66 -0.92
CA ILE A 66 -6.19 -5.41 -1.04
C ILE A 66 -7.28 -5.56 -2.09
N GLN A 67 -6.94 -6.05 -3.28
CA GLN A 67 -7.86 -6.06 -4.40
C GLN A 67 -9.07 -6.94 -4.10
N ILE A 68 -8.83 -8.08 -3.44
CA ILE A 68 -9.89 -8.94 -2.92
C ILE A 68 -10.69 -8.21 -1.84
N THR A 69 -10.03 -7.53 -0.89
CA THR A 69 -10.70 -6.78 0.18
C THR A 69 -11.61 -5.69 -0.40
N ASN A 70 -11.12 -4.86 -1.32
CA ASN A 70 -11.89 -3.81 -1.98
C ASN A 70 -13.10 -4.35 -2.75
N LEU A 71 -12.98 -5.56 -3.30
CA LEU A 71 -14.08 -6.23 -4.00
C LEU A 71 -15.14 -6.77 -3.03
N LEU A 72 -14.72 -7.30 -1.88
CA LEU A 72 -15.60 -7.93 -0.89
C LEU A 72 -16.19 -6.94 0.13
N LEU A 73 -15.51 -5.83 0.40
CA LEU A 73 -15.85 -4.87 1.45
C LEU A 73 -17.27 -4.31 1.32
N PRO A 74 -17.76 -3.90 0.14
CA PRO A 74 -19.13 -3.42 0.02
C PRO A 74 -20.16 -4.48 0.44
N GLY A 75 -19.93 -5.73 0.03
CA GLY A 75 -20.79 -6.86 0.39
C GLY A 75 -20.74 -7.16 1.90
N PHE A 76 -19.55 -7.06 2.50
CA PHE A 76 -19.37 -7.21 3.94
C PHE A 76 -20.11 -6.14 4.74
N VAL A 77 -19.98 -4.87 4.34
CA VAL A 77 -20.64 -3.73 5.00
C VAL A 77 -22.16 -3.89 5.00
N ILE A 78 -22.73 -4.26 3.86
CA ILE A 78 -24.19 -4.39 3.72
C ILE A 78 -24.70 -5.62 4.48
N ARG A 79 -24.03 -6.78 4.36
CA ARG A 79 -24.55 -8.05 4.87
C ARG A 79 -24.23 -8.33 6.34
N PHE A 80 -23.08 -7.87 6.83
CA PHE A 80 -22.58 -8.23 8.17
C PHE A 80 -22.54 -7.06 9.14
N LEU A 81 -22.22 -5.85 8.67
CA LEU A 81 -22.22 -4.65 9.51
C LEU A 81 -23.58 -3.94 9.53
N GLY A 82 -24.54 -4.37 8.70
CA GLY A 82 -25.85 -3.72 8.56
C GLY A 82 -25.76 -2.26 8.10
N GLY A 83 -24.65 -1.89 7.47
CA GLY A 83 -24.38 -0.52 7.03
C GLY A 83 -24.83 -0.26 5.60
N ASP A 84 -24.60 0.98 5.16
CA ASP A 84 -24.91 1.46 3.83
C ASP A 84 -23.62 1.92 3.10
N SER A 85 -23.80 2.56 1.94
CA SER A 85 -22.69 3.12 1.17
C SER A 85 -21.93 4.23 1.93
N SER A 86 -22.55 4.86 2.93
CA SER A 86 -21.88 5.87 3.76
C SER A 86 -20.88 5.24 4.72
N LEU A 87 -21.21 4.08 5.32
CA LEU A 87 -20.28 3.34 6.18
C LEU A 87 -19.10 2.79 5.38
N PHE A 88 -19.35 2.28 4.17
CA PHE A 88 -18.29 1.88 3.25
C PHE A 88 -17.36 3.07 2.91
N GLY A 89 -17.94 4.22 2.55
CA GLY A 89 -17.17 5.43 2.25
C GLY A 89 -16.35 5.91 3.45
N LEU A 90 -16.89 5.80 4.66
CA LEU A 90 -16.18 6.13 5.89
C LEU A 90 -14.99 5.19 6.14
N LEU A 91 -15.17 3.88 5.97
CA LEU A 91 -14.11 2.88 6.11
C LEU A 91 -12.95 3.16 5.16
N GLU A 92 -13.23 3.35 3.87
CA GLU A 92 -12.22 3.66 2.86
C GLU A 92 -11.51 4.99 3.15
N MET A 93 -12.26 6.04 3.48
CA MET A 93 -11.69 7.36 3.78
C MET A 93 -10.81 7.30 5.04
N ALA A 94 -11.28 6.66 6.11
CA ALA A 94 -10.55 6.57 7.37
C ALA A 94 -9.27 5.73 7.19
N ALA A 95 -9.34 4.60 6.50
CA ALA A 95 -8.18 3.76 6.20
C ALA A 95 -7.16 4.49 5.30
N ALA A 96 -7.63 5.26 4.32
CA ALA A 96 -6.75 6.07 3.45
C ALA A 96 -6.04 7.16 4.24
N ILE A 97 -6.76 7.93 5.08
CA ILE A 97 -6.18 8.99 5.91
C ILE A 97 -5.16 8.40 6.89
N ALA A 98 -5.54 7.35 7.63
CA ALA A 98 -4.66 6.68 8.58
C ALA A 98 -3.41 6.14 7.86
N GLY A 99 -3.60 5.52 6.70
CA GLY A 99 -2.52 5.05 5.84
C GLY A 99 -1.53 6.13 5.42
N MET A 100 -2.03 7.29 4.99
CA MET A 100 -1.19 8.44 4.61
C MET A 100 -0.42 9.01 5.80
N VAL A 101 -1.04 9.09 6.98
CA VAL A 101 -0.37 9.50 8.22
C VAL A 101 0.75 8.52 8.58
N ALA A 102 0.47 7.22 8.52
CA ALA A 102 1.48 6.19 8.79
C ALA A 102 2.66 6.29 7.81
N LEU A 103 2.40 6.53 6.52
CA LEU A 103 3.45 6.77 5.53
C LEU A 103 4.29 8.01 5.83
N ALA A 104 3.66 9.11 6.24
CA ALA A 104 4.38 10.32 6.61
C ALA A 104 5.34 10.08 7.79
N VAL A 105 4.91 9.27 8.77
CA VAL A 105 5.75 8.88 9.92
C VAL A 105 6.88 7.96 9.47
N VAL A 106 6.59 6.93 8.68
CA VAL A 106 7.60 5.96 8.22
C VAL A 106 8.60 6.56 7.22
N GLY A 107 8.24 7.65 6.54
CA GLY A 107 9.16 8.41 5.69
C GLY A 107 10.32 9.07 6.44
N LEU A 108 10.29 9.12 7.77
CA LEU A 108 11.41 9.59 8.58
C LEU A 108 12.56 8.57 8.53
N PRO A 109 13.81 8.99 8.22
CA PRO A 109 14.94 8.07 8.04
C PRO A 109 15.17 7.13 9.23
N SER A 110 15.05 7.66 10.45
CA SER A 110 15.23 6.91 11.70
C SER A 110 14.20 5.80 11.92
N ILE A 111 13.00 5.93 11.34
CA ILE A 111 11.92 4.95 11.44
C ILE A 111 12.01 3.97 10.27
N ALA A 112 12.33 4.44 9.07
CA ALA A 112 12.55 3.62 7.89
C ALA A 112 13.64 2.56 8.12
N GLU A 113 14.77 2.94 8.74
CA GLU A 113 15.86 2.01 9.09
C GLU A 113 15.41 0.94 10.09
N ARG A 114 14.58 1.30 11.08
CA ARG A 114 14.06 0.34 12.08
C ARG A 114 13.04 -0.64 11.50
N LEU A 115 12.31 -0.21 10.48
CA LEU A 115 11.33 -1.05 9.78
C LEU A 115 11.99 -1.92 8.70
N GLN A 116 13.25 -1.66 8.38
CA GLN A 116 14.04 -2.44 7.43
C GLN A 116 14.21 -3.87 7.95
N GLY A 117 13.55 -4.83 7.28
CA GLY A 117 13.51 -6.24 7.68
C GLY A 117 12.24 -6.67 8.43
N LEU A 118 11.40 -5.73 8.90
CA LEU A 118 10.10 -6.03 9.52
C LEU A 118 8.95 -6.10 8.51
N THR A 119 9.20 -5.81 7.22
CA THR A 119 8.21 -5.87 6.14
C THR A 119 7.31 -7.13 6.15
N PRO A 120 7.84 -8.37 6.26
CA PRO A 120 6.99 -9.56 6.27
C PRO A 120 6.12 -9.64 7.53
N LEU A 121 6.63 -9.18 8.69
CA LEU A 121 5.89 -9.12 9.94
C LEU A 121 4.75 -8.10 9.87
N ILE A 122 5.00 -6.93 9.29
CA ILE A 122 4.00 -5.87 9.09
C ILE A 122 2.90 -6.36 8.14
N LEU A 123 3.27 -7.09 7.08
CA LEU A 123 2.30 -7.69 6.16
C LEU A 123 1.47 -8.78 6.85
N ALA A 124 2.10 -9.63 7.67
CA ALA A 124 1.39 -10.63 8.46
C ALA A 124 0.41 -9.97 9.44
N ALA A 125 0.83 -8.90 10.12
CA ALA A 125 -0.03 -8.12 11.01
C ALA A 125 -1.20 -7.47 10.25
N ALA A 126 -0.97 -6.96 9.03
CA ALA A 126 -2.05 -6.46 8.17
C ALA A 126 -3.06 -7.57 7.85
N GLY A 127 -2.59 -8.75 7.46
CA GLY A 127 -3.44 -9.91 7.22
C GLY A 127 -4.26 -10.32 8.46
N ILE A 128 -3.62 -10.40 9.62
CA ILE A 128 -4.30 -10.72 10.90
C ILE A 128 -5.37 -9.66 11.21
N SER A 129 -5.07 -8.38 11.03
CA SER A 129 -6.04 -7.31 11.26
C SER A 129 -7.27 -7.42 10.35
N LEU A 130 -7.10 -7.87 9.10
CA LEU A 130 -8.20 -8.11 8.17
C LEU A 130 -9.02 -9.36 8.54
N VAL A 131 -8.38 -10.40 9.06
CA VAL A 131 -9.09 -11.58 9.60
C VAL A 131 -9.91 -11.18 10.82
N LEU A 132 -9.34 -10.39 11.73
CA LEU A 132 -10.08 -9.87 12.88
C LEU A 132 -11.25 -8.97 12.43
N PHE A 133 -11.03 -8.12 11.43
CA PHE A 133 -12.05 -7.27 10.83
C PHE A 133 -13.23 -8.09 10.28
N SER A 134 -12.98 -9.19 9.57
CA SER A 134 -14.04 -10.00 8.97
C SER A 134 -14.94 -10.70 9.99
N LEU A 135 -14.48 -10.82 11.24
CA LEU A 135 -15.24 -11.41 12.35
C LEU A 135 -16.06 -10.37 13.11
N MET A 136 -15.89 -9.07 12.84
CA MET A 136 -16.57 -8.02 13.59
C MET A 136 -17.98 -7.75 13.07
N SER A 137 -18.93 -7.70 14.00
CA SER A 137 -20.31 -7.24 13.73
C SER A 137 -20.55 -5.80 14.17
N ASN A 138 -19.64 -5.21 14.95
CA ASN A 138 -19.76 -3.84 15.44
C ASN A 138 -19.09 -2.84 14.46
N PRO A 139 -19.83 -1.89 13.87
CA PRO A 139 -19.31 -0.91 12.91
C PRO A 139 -18.13 -0.09 13.42
N THR A 140 -18.13 0.33 14.70
CA THR A 140 -17.06 1.17 15.25
C THR A 140 -15.75 0.39 15.36
N ILE A 141 -15.82 -0.86 15.82
CA ILE A 141 -14.64 -1.73 15.94
C ILE A 141 -14.12 -2.09 14.54
N ALA A 142 -15.03 -2.33 13.59
CA ALA A 142 -14.69 -2.57 12.19
C ALA A 142 -13.92 -1.38 11.59
N VAL A 143 -14.35 -0.14 11.85
CA VAL A 143 -13.61 1.06 11.42
C VAL A 143 -12.20 1.11 12.01
N LEU A 144 -12.05 0.86 13.31
CA LEU A 144 -10.73 0.87 13.95
C LEU A 144 -9.80 -0.20 13.37
N LEU A 145 -10.28 -1.43 13.22
CA LEU A 145 -9.49 -2.51 12.65
C LEU A 145 -9.14 -2.27 11.18
N TYR A 146 -10.07 -1.70 10.40
CA TYR A 146 -9.83 -1.36 9.01
C TYR A 146 -8.83 -0.21 8.86
N CYS A 147 -8.82 0.76 9.77
CA CYS A 147 -7.78 1.78 9.86
C CYS A 147 -6.40 1.16 10.15
N VAL A 148 -6.33 0.23 11.11
CA VAL A 148 -5.09 -0.49 11.42
C VAL A 148 -4.59 -1.27 10.21
N ALA A 149 -5.49 -1.99 9.52
CA ALA A 149 -5.19 -2.68 8.29
C ALA A 149 -4.65 -1.71 7.22
N GLY A 150 -5.31 -0.56 7.02
CA GLY A 150 -4.90 0.48 6.07
C GLY A 150 -3.53 1.10 6.38
N MET A 151 -3.20 1.28 7.65
CA MET A 151 -1.87 1.75 8.09
C MET A 151 -0.78 0.72 7.79
N LEU A 152 -0.94 -0.50 8.30
CA LEU A 152 0.03 -1.59 8.14
C LEU A 152 0.25 -1.92 6.66
N TRP A 153 -0.85 -1.91 5.91
CA TRP A 153 -0.84 -2.10 4.47
C TRP A 153 0.05 -1.06 3.76
N ASN A 154 -0.23 0.22 3.95
CA ASN A 154 0.52 1.28 3.26
C ASN A 154 2.00 1.27 3.64
N VAL A 155 2.31 1.03 4.91
CA VAL A 155 3.69 0.88 5.40
C VAL A 155 4.39 -0.31 4.75
N SER A 156 3.74 -1.48 4.67
CA SER A 156 4.31 -2.67 4.04
C SER A 156 4.63 -2.44 2.56
N ARG A 157 3.74 -1.75 1.84
CA ARG A 157 3.93 -1.37 0.43
C ARG A 157 5.10 -0.41 0.26
N ALA A 158 5.22 0.61 1.10
CA ALA A 158 6.33 1.55 1.03
C ALA A 158 7.68 0.87 1.33
N ALA A 159 7.73 0.01 2.36
CA ALA A 159 8.93 -0.74 2.71
C ALA A 159 9.36 -1.72 1.60
N ALA A 160 8.40 -2.37 0.94
CA ALA A 160 8.69 -3.28 -0.17
C ALA A 160 9.17 -2.54 -1.43
N ASN A 161 8.57 -1.39 -1.77
CA ASN A 161 9.04 -0.53 -2.86
C ASN A 161 10.43 0.06 -2.58
N GLY A 162 10.73 0.40 -1.32
CA GLY A 162 12.07 0.84 -0.91
C GLY A 162 13.14 -0.21 -1.21
N HIS A 163 12.88 -1.49 -0.86
CA HIS A 163 13.81 -2.59 -1.16
C HIS A 163 14.00 -2.80 -2.67
N LEU A 164 12.94 -2.64 -3.48
CA LEU A 164 13.04 -2.76 -4.94
C LEU A 164 13.90 -1.64 -5.56
N LEU A 165 13.91 -0.44 -4.99
CA LEU A 165 14.72 0.68 -5.49
C LEU A 165 16.19 0.58 -5.08
N TRP A 166 16.48 0.04 -3.89
CA TRP A 166 17.87 -0.17 -3.42
C TRP A 166 18.51 -1.44 -4.01
N GLY A 167 17.74 -2.49 -4.30
CA GLY A 167 18.23 -3.73 -4.90
C GLY A 167 18.70 -3.60 -6.36
N ILE A 168 18.39 -2.50 -7.05
CA ILE A 168 18.84 -2.22 -8.43
C ILE A 168 20.21 -1.48 -8.45
N ARG A 169 20.75 -1.09 -7.28
CA ARG A 169 22.05 -0.41 -7.15
C ARG A 169 23.21 -1.33 -6.74
N ALA A 170 22.99 -2.64 -6.64
CA ALA A 170 24.05 -3.64 -6.44
C ALA A 170 24.31 -4.39 -7.75
#